data_AF-A0A6G3XFT8-F1
#
_entry.id   AF-A0A6G3XFT8-F1
#
_cell.length_a   1.000
_cell.length_b   1.000
_cell.length_c   1.000
_cell.angle_alpha   90.00
_cell.angle_beta   90.00
_cell.angle_gamma   90.00
#
_symmetry.space_group_name_H-M   'P 1'
#
loop_
_entity.id
_entity.type
_entity.pdbx_description
1 polymer ?
#
loop_
_entity_poly.entity_id
_entity_poly.type
_entity_poly.pdbx_seq_one_letter_code
_entity_poly.pdbx_strand_id
1 'polypeptide(L)'
;GTYLGAVYGTLFPDHVRRMVVDSVVDPSRQSIWYRANLNQGIAFQTRWNDWKAWVAKHDSVYGIGDTPQKVEQAWLKLRAAAKKEPIGGVVGPAELTTFFWGAPYYDSSWAPTARIWSAYRAGDTQALVDA
;
A
#
# COMPACT_ATOMS: atom_id res chain seq x y z
N GLY A 1 1.25 5.62 18.04
CA GLY A 1 2.18 6.41 18.87
C GLY A 1 1.77 7.87 18.98
N THR A 2 1.64 8.56 17.84
CA THR A 2 1.46 10.03 17.79
C THR A 2 0.18 10.54 18.45
N TYR A 3 -0.95 9.84 18.31
CA TYR A 3 -2.18 10.14 19.06
C TYR A 3 -1.96 10.11 20.59
N LEU A 4 -1.37 9.03 21.11
CA LEU A 4 -1.05 8.91 22.54
C LEU A 4 -0.10 10.01 23.00
N GLY A 5 0.92 10.33 22.18
CA GLY A 5 1.84 11.43 22.47
C GLY A 5 1.12 12.77 22.58
N ALA A 6 0.20 13.06 21.65
CA ALA A 6 -0.60 14.28 21.67
C ALA A 6 -1.53 14.36 22.89
N VAL A 7 -2.23 13.26 23.22
CA VAL A 7 -3.10 13.20 24.40
C VAL A 7 -2.29 13.34 25.69
N TYR A 8 -1.19 12.60 25.83
CA TYR A 8 -0.33 12.64 27.01
C TYR A 8 0.30 14.02 27.20
N GLY A 9 0.86 14.62 26.14
CA GLY A 9 1.44 15.96 26.20
C GLY A 9 0.42 17.06 26.52
N THR A 10 -0.86 16.83 26.20
CA THR A 10 -1.95 17.74 26.57
C THR A 10 -2.35 17.58 28.05
N LEU A 11 -2.45 16.35 28.55
CA LEU A 11 -2.91 16.08 29.92
C LEU A 11 -1.81 16.27 30.98
N PHE A 12 -0.55 16.04 30.62
CA PHE A 12 0.59 16.05 31.54
C PHE A 12 1.77 16.87 30.98
N PRO A 13 1.57 18.16 30.63
CA PRO A 13 2.58 18.96 29.96
C PRO A 13 3.89 19.07 30.77
N ASP A 14 3.80 19.15 32.11
CA ASP A 14 4.96 19.25 33.00
C ASP A 14 5.77 17.93 33.15
N HIS A 15 5.25 16.82 32.61
CA HIS A 15 5.91 15.51 32.63
C HIS A 15 6.62 15.18 31.30
N VAL A 16 6.57 16.09 30.31
CA VAL A 16 7.24 15.89 29.02
C VAL A 16 8.54 16.68 28.97
N ARG A 17 9.68 16.01 29.15
CA ARG A 17 10.99 16.66 28.96
C ARG A 17 11.28 16.94 27.49
N ARG A 18 11.09 15.95 26.61
CA ARG A 18 11.23 16.02 25.14
C ARG A 18 10.35 14.96 24.49
N MET A 19 9.75 15.28 23.34
CA MET A 19 8.93 14.35 22.56
C MET A 19 9.08 14.63 21.06
N VAL A 20 9.17 13.57 20.25
CA VAL A 20 9.09 13.64 18.79
C VAL A 20 7.94 12.75 18.35
N VAL A 21 7.08 13.28 17.50
CA VAL A 21 5.97 12.57 16.87
C VAL A 21 6.08 12.74 15.36
N ASP A 22 6.22 11.63 14.65
CA ASP A 22 6.29 11.57 13.19
C ASP A 22 5.09 10.76 12.66
N SER A 23 4.53 11.16 11.52
CA SER A 23 3.26 10.65 10.99
C SER A 23 2.11 10.87 11.99
N VAL A 24 1.80 12.15 12.19
CA VAL A 24 0.91 12.63 13.26
C VAL A 24 -0.55 12.32 12.97
N VAL A 25 -1.22 11.72 13.94
CA VAL A 25 -2.67 11.55 13.94
C VAL A 25 -3.30 12.78 14.59
N ASP A 26 -4.23 13.43 13.90
CA ASP A 26 -5.04 14.53 14.45
C ASP A 26 -5.94 14.00 15.60
N PRO A 27 -5.71 14.45 16.85
CA PRO A 27 -6.46 13.95 18.01
C PRO A 27 -7.85 14.55 18.15
N SER A 28 -8.24 15.51 17.31
CA SER A 28 -9.58 16.11 17.32
C SER A 28 -10.67 15.04 17.22
N ARG A 29 -11.67 15.09 18.10
CA ARG A 29 -12.80 14.14 18.10
C ARG A 29 -13.55 14.07 16.77
N GLN A 30 -13.53 15.16 16.00
CA GLN A 30 -14.17 15.19 14.68
C GLN A 30 -13.35 14.45 13.61
N SER A 31 -12.04 14.29 13.85
CA SER A 31 -11.07 13.79 12.88
C SER A 31 -10.63 12.35 13.20
N ILE A 32 -10.32 12.11 14.48
CA ILE A 32 -9.77 10.86 14.97
C ILE A 32 -10.67 9.66 14.62
N TRP A 33 -10.04 8.57 14.22
CA TRP A 33 -10.69 7.32 13.79
C TRP A 33 -11.35 7.40 12.42
N TYR A 34 -12.66 7.64 12.34
CA TYR A 34 -13.42 7.39 11.12
C TYR A 34 -12.98 8.32 9.97
N ARG A 35 -12.95 9.63 10.22
CA ARG A 35 -12.55 10.61 9.20
C ARG A 35 -11.08 10.48 8.84
N ALA A 36 -10.20 10.19 9.81
CA ALA A 36 -8.80 9.89 9.55
C ALA A 36 -8.63 8.67 8.59
N ASN A 37 -9.40 7.60 8.78
CA ASN A 37 -9.37 6.44 7.88
C ASN A 37 -9.88 6.78 6.47
N LEU A 38 -10.94 7.58 6.35
CA LEU A 38 -11.41 8.06 5.04
C LEU A 38 -10.35 8.88 4.31
N ASN A 39 -9.70 9.81 5.02
CA ASN A 39 -8.63 10.64 4.47
C ASN A 39 -7.41 9.79 4.07
N GLN A 40 -7.10 8.75 4.85
CA GLN A 40 -6.06 7.79 4.51
C GLN A 40 -6.38 7.08 3.19
N GLY A 41 -7.63 6.68 2.94
CA GLY A 41 -8.06 6.10 1.68
C GLY A 41 -7.77 7.00 0.46
N ILE A 42 -8.02 8.31 0.60
CA ILE A 42 -7.70 9.30 -0.45
C ILE A 42 -6.19 9.36 -0.68
N ALA A 43 -5.40 9.46 0.38
CA ALA A 43 -3.94 9.51 0.29
C ALA A 43 -3.35 8.24 -0.36
N PHE A 44 -3.85 7.06 0.02
CA PHE A 44 -3.45 5.79 -0.58
C PHE A 44 -3.82 5.71 -2.05
N GLN A 45 -5.00 6.20 -2.46
CA GLN A 45 -5.38 6.23 -3.87
C GLN A 45 -4.43 7.12 -4.69
N THR A 46 -4.00 8.25 -4.13
CA THR A 46 -2.98 9.11 -4.75
C THR A 46 -1.66 8.37 -4.91
N ARG A 47 -1.14 7.75 -3.85
CA ARG A 47 0.12 7.00 -3.92
C ARG A 47 0.05 5.76 -4.81
N TRP A 48 -1.11 5.12 -4.88
CA TRP A 48 -1.38 4.04 -5.82
C TRP A 48 -1.28 4.53 -7.27
N ASN A 49 -1.83 5.71 -7.56
CA ASN A 49 -1.71 6.32 -8.90
C ASN A 49 -0.25 6.69 -9.22
N ASP A 50 0.51 7.22 -8.25
CA ASP A 50 1.94 7.51 -8.41
C ASP A 50 2.73 6.23 -8.72
N TRP A 51 2.50 5.16 -7.97
CA TRP A 51 3.17 3.89 -8.18
C TRP A 51 2.85 3.29 -9.55
N LYS A 52 1.58 3.30 -9.98
CA LYS A 52 1.20 2.83 -11.33
C LYS A 52 1.86 3.65 -12.44
N ALA A 53 1.96 4.96 -12.28
CA ALA A 53 2.66 5.82 -13.23
C ALA A 53 4.16 5.50 -13.28
N TRP A 54 4.77 5.23 -12.12
CA TRP A 54 6.14 4.79 -12.05
C TRP A 54 6.36 3.42 -12.71
N VAL A 55 5.50 2.43 -12.44
CA VAL A 55 5.57 1.10 -13.08
C VAL A 55 5.45 1.23 -14.59
N ALA A 56 4.48 2.02 -15.08
CA ALA A 56 4.26 2.25 -16.50
C ALA A 56 5.48 2.90 -17.18
N LYS A 57 6.13 3.86 -16.52
CA LYS A 57 7.38 4.46 -17.02
C LYS A 57 8.53 3.44 -17.14
N HIS A 58 8.48 2.35 -16.38
CA HIS A 58 9.50 1.29 -16.37
C HIS A 58 8.97 -0.01 -17.00
N ASP A 59 8.01 0.07 -17.92
CA ASP A 59 7.42 -1.12 -18.54
C ASP A 59 8.43 -1.96 -19.31
N SER A 60 9.48 -1.35 -19.86
CA SER A 60 10.59 -2.09 -20.50
C SER A 60 11.32 -3.05 -19.56
N VAL A 61 11.20 -2.84 -18.24
CA VAL A 61 11.80 -3.70 -17.21
C VAL A 61 10.78 -4.71 -16.68
N TYR A 62 9.54 -4.27 -16.43
CA TYR A 62 8.56 -5.08 -15.70
C TYR A 62 7.52 -5.78 -16.59
N GLY A 63 7.27 -5.30 -17.82
CA GLY A 63 6.32 -5.88 -18.76
C GLY A 63 4.87 -5.95 -18.23
N ILE A 64 4.48 -4.99 -17.39
CA ILE A 64 3.17 -4.97 -16.73
C ILE A 64 2.13 -4.20 -17.55
N GLY A 65 2.53 -3.07 -18.12
CA GLY A 65 1.74 -2.17 -18.95
C GLY A 65 2.35 -0.77 -19.02
N ASP A 66 2.54 -0.24 -20.23
CA ASP A 66 3.13 1.08 -20.53
C ASP A 66 2.29 2.32 -20.16
N THR A 67 1.08 2.14 -19.60
CA THR A 67 0.25 3.23 -19.07
C THR A 67 -0.29 2.90 -17.68
N PRO A 68 -0.56 3.90 -16.82
CA PRO A 68 -1.17 3.67 -15.50
C PRO A 68 -2.48 2.89 -15.58
N GLN A 69 -3.27 3.10 -16.66
CA GLN A 69 -4.52 2.40 -16.89
C GLN A 69 -4.29 0.92 -17.22
N LYS A 70 -3.28 0.59 -18.03
CA LYS A 70 -2.92 -0.82 -18.30
C LYS A 70 -2.42 -1.52 -17.04
N VAL A 71 -1.64 -0.85 -16.20
CA VAL A 71 -1.21 -1.37 -14.89
C VAL A 71 -2.41 -1.64 -13.99
N GLU A 72 -3.36 -0.70 -13.87
CA GLU A 72 -4.60 -0.89 -13.10
C GLU A 72 -5.40 -2.10 -13.60
N GLN A 73 -5.63 -2.18 -14.90
CA GLN A 73 -6.40 -3.28 -15.50
C GLN A 73 -5.73 -4.64 -15.27
N ALA A 74 -4.40 -4.70 -15.35
CA ALA A 74 -3.66 -5.91 -15.03
C ALA A 74 -3.84 -6.33 -13.57
N TRP A 75 -3.82 -5.38 -12.63
CA TRP A 75 -4.01 -5.65 -11.21
C TRP A 75 -5.44 -6.14 -10.91
N LEU A 76 -6.46 -5.50 -11.50
CA LEU A 76 -7.85 -5.92 -11.38
C LEU A 76 -8.05 -7.33 -11.95
N LYS A 77 -7.43 -7.64 -13.10
CA LYS A 77 -7.46 -8.99 -13.70
C LYS A 77 -6.81 -10.03 -12.78
N LEU A 78 -5.65 -9.73 -12.21
CA LEU A 78 -4.98 -10.60 -11.24
C LEU A 78 -5.88 -10.92 -10.04
N ARG A 79 -6.47 -9.88 -9.42
CA ARG A 79 -7.36 -10.06 -8.27
C ARG A 79 -8.61 -10.85 -8.61
N ALA A 80 -9.19 -10.63 -9.79
CA ALA A 80 -10.35 -11.39 -10.25
C ALA A 80 -10.02 -12.86 -10.51
N ALA A 81 -8.82 -13.16 -11.02
CA ALA A 81 -8.35 -14.53 -11.20
C ALA A 81 -8.13 -15.22 -9.84
N ALA A 82 -7.39 -14.59 -8.93
CA ALA A 82 -7.14 -15.10 -7.58
C ALA A 82 -8.41 -15.30 -6.74
N LYS A 83 -9.49 -14.53 -7.04
CA LYS A 83 -10.81 -14.74 -6.42
C LYS A 83 -11.45 -16.06 -6.85
N LYS A 84 -11.28 -16.44 -8.12
CA LYS A 84 -11.86 -17.68 -8.67
C LYS A 84 -11.03 -18.89 -8.28
N GLU A 85 -9.71 -18.74 -8.35
CA GLU A 85 -8.74 -19.79 -8.07
C GLU A 85 -7.53 -19.14 -7.38
N PRO A 86 -7.39 -19.31 -6.05
CA PRO A 86 -6.26 -18.76 -5.31
C PRO A 86 -4.91 -19.21 -5.88
N ILE A 87 -3.98 -18.28 -6.03
CA ILE A 87 -2.64 -18.58 -6.56
C ILE A 87 -1.92 -19.46 -5.54
N GLY A 88 -1.40 -20.61 -5.99
CA GLY A 88 -0.82 -21.62 -5.11
C GLY A 88 -1.80 -22.21 -4.09
N GLY A 89 -3.11 -22.03 -4.28
CA GLY A 89 -4.14 -22.48 -3.33
C GLY A 89 -4.29 -21.62 -2.07
N VAL A 90 -3.48 -20.57 -1.92
CA VAL A 90 -3.43 -19.78 -0.66
C VAL A 90 -3.52 -18.27 -0.88
N VAL A 91 -3.09 -17.75 -2.03
CA VAL A 91 -3.09 -16.30 -2.30
C VAL A 91 -4.38 -15.91 -3.03
N GLY A 92 -5.33 -15.38 -2.27
CA GLY A 92 -6.58 -14.82 -2.77
C GLY A 92 -6.54 -13.29 -2.92
N PRO A 93 -7.70 -12.66 -3.16
CA PRO A 93 -7.77 -11.21 -3.34
C PRO A 93 -7.36 -10.40 -2.10
N ALA A 94 -7.53 -10.95 -0.90
CA ALA A 94 -7.18 -10.29 0.35
C ALA A 94 -5.65 -10.24 0.52
N GLU A 95 -4.99 -11.37 0.33
CA GLU A 95 -3.53 -11.53 0.38
C GLU A 95 -2.86 -10.63 -0.66
N LEU A 96 -3.39 -10.63 -1.91
CA LEU A 96 -2.93 -9.69 -2.93
C LEU A 96 -3.11 -8.24 -2.51
N THR A 97 -4.26 -7.87 -1.94
CA THR A 97 -4.49 -6.49 -1.52
C THR A 97 -3.46 -6.08 -0.46
N THR A 98 -3.19 -6.97 0.51
CA THR A 98 -2.17 -6.76 1.55
C THR A 98 -0.77 -6.59 0.97
N PHE A 99 -0.36 -7.47 0.05
CA PHE A 99 0.95 -7.38 -0.60
C PHE A 99 1.13 -6.08 -1.39
N PHE A 100 0.16 -5.72 -2.24
CA PHE A 100 0.22 -4.50 -3.03
C PHE A 100 0.08 -3.23 -2.19
N TRP A 101 -0.44 -3.32 -0.96
CA TRP A 101 -0.53 -2.21 -0.02
C TRP A 101 0.82 -1.66 0.41
N GLY A 102 1.90 -2.46 0.29
CA GLY A 102 3.25 -2.00 0.56
C GLY A 102 3.69 -0.83 -0.34
N ALA A 103 3.29 -0.83 -1.61
CA ALA A 103 3.69 0.20 -2.57
C ALA A 103 3.16 1.62 -2.26
N PRO A 104 1.86 1.82 -1.98
CA PRO A 104 1.37 3.13 -1.57
C PRO A 104 1.85 3.54 -0.17
N TYR A 105 2.31 2.60 0.66
CA TYR A 105 2.83 2.90 2.00
C TYR A 105 4.30 3.32 2.00
N TYR A 106 5.14 2.66 1.19
CA TYR A 106 6.58 2.89 1.15
C TYR A 106 7.13 2.96 -0.27
N ASP A 107 7.89 4.03 -0.56
CA ASP A 107 8.61 4.20 -1.82
C ASP A 107 9.66 3.10 -2.03
N SER A 108 10.26 2.61 -0.94
CA SER A 108 11.19 1.48 -0.97
C SER A 108 10.54 0.18 -1.45
N SER A 109 9.21 0.06 -1.37
CA SER A 109 8.47 -1.11 -1.84
C SER A 109 8.12 -1.04 -3.33
N TRP A 110 8.33 0.09 -4.00
CA TRP A 110 7.91 0.27 -5.39
C TRP A 110 8.53 -0.75 -6.35
N ALA A 111 9.86 -0.85 -6.33
CA ALA A 111 10.60 -1.78 -7.19
C ALA A 111 10.42 -3.25 -6.76
N PRO A 112 10.50 -3.63 -5.46
CA PRO A 112 10.20 -4.99 -5.02
C PRO A 112 8.81 -5.49 -5.44
N THR A 113 7.76 -4.71 -5.21
CA THR A 113 6.39 -5.08 -5.57
C THR A 113 6.23 -5.28 -7.08
N ALA A 114 6.79 -4.36 -7.89
CA ALA A 114 6.76 -4.49 -9.35
C ALA A 114 7.56 -5.70 -9.86
N ARG A 115 8.72 -5.99 -9.25
CA ARG A 115 9.57 -7.14 -9.62
C ARG A 115 8.90 -8.47 -9.33
N ILE A 116 8.34 -8.64 -8.13
CA ILE A 116 7.62 -9.86 -7.74
C ILE A 116 6.43 -10.09 -8.68
N TRP A 117 5.66 -9.03 -8.97
CA TRP A 117 4.53 -9.16 -9.88
C TRP A 117 4.97 -9.48 -11.32
N SER A 118 6.08 -8.88 -11.78
CA SER A 118 6.67 -9.19 -13.07
C SER A 118 7.13 -10.66 -13.16
N ALA A 119 7.79 -11.19 -12.12
CA ALA A 119 8.20 -12.60 -12.04
C ALA A 119 7.00 -13.54 -12.13
N TYR A 120 5.92 -13.25 -11.38
CA TYR A 120 4.66 -13.98 -11.51
C TYR A 120 4.11 -13.98 -12.94
N ARG A 121 4.12 -12.81 -13.60
CA ARG A 121 3.65 -12.70 -14.99
C ARG A 121 4.55 -13.43 -15.99
N ALA A 122 5.81 -13.64 -15.65
CA ALA A 122 6.74 -14.46 -16.43
C ALA A 122 6.58 -15.97 -16.18
N GLY A 123 5.67 -16.38 -15.29
CA GLY A 123 5.34 -17.78 -15.01
C GLY A 123 5.82 -18.31 -13.67
N ASP A 124 6.53 -17.50 -12.87
CA ASP A 124 6.93 -17.89 -11.52
C ASP A 124 5.77 -17.68 -10.53
N THR A 125 4.88 -18.67 -10.45
CA THR A 125 3.74 -18.62 -9.54
C THR A 125 4.16 -18.52 -8.07
N GLN A 126 5.34 -19.03 -7.72
CA GLN A 126 5.84 -19.03 -6.34
C GLN A 126 6.21 -17.62 -5.86
N ALA A 127 6.60 -16.72 -6.78
CA ALA A 127 6.94 -15.34 -6.47
C ALA A 127 5.86 -14.60 -5.65
N LEU A 128 4.56 -14.84 -5.94
CA LEU A 128 3.47 -14.22 -5.15
C LEU A 128 3.07 -15.03 -3.91
N VAL A 129 3.41 -16.31 -3.85
CA VAL A 129 3.13 -17.16 -2.68
C VAL A 129 4.13 -16.90 -1.56
N ASP A 130 5.38 -16.62 -1.91
CA ASP A 130 6.48 -16.36 -0.95
C ASP A 130 6.59 -14.89 -0.51
N ALA A 131 5.80 -13.99 -1.11
CA ALA A 131 5.87 -12.54 -0.91
C ALA A 131 5.11 -12.05 0.33
#